data_AF-A0A7V2EM76-F1
#
_entry.id   AF-A0A7V2EM76-F1
#
_cell.length_a   1.000
_cell.length_b   1.000
_cell.length_c   1.000
_cell.angle_alpha   90.00
_cell.angle_beta   90.00
_cell.angle_gamma   90.00
#
_symmetry.space_group_name_H-M   'P 1'
#
loop_
_entity.id
_entity.type
_entity.pdbx_description
1 polymer ?
#
loop_
_entity_poly.entity_id
_entity_poly.type
_entity_poly.pdbx_seq_one_letter_code
_entity_poly.pdbx_strand_id
1 'polypeptide(L)'
;MTEESKEYKRVSFFRGFFASEEDFNLLVDYSREKDKLHNQLFHSPGVVLNFSGELKVTAREKGDFSIEVAPGYATDGQGNDIMLWETKVLAIDVSKYKLPMVVYVVLKYYDEPVDFITNKANPQYKGHKRIAERAKVEILPNPPELDEGIELARVRLEEELKDVKNPADPSHPETGEIDARFVPIAGTFGWILSPEVVSRIFAVYNDMKLVFMQLNKLYDLKYSLEAYQSAITAEMVSIAGKLDYRNAFKLLKIIVDLEKEISNELENTPNLSQRKEVGEYKDNLQALLNLTSATDITSEDLNNLIIYQAKASGALKKLLAPRVAEIRAEVEGELEEFKGERLSMDEIKIWPKEFPEEIMVDNVRYKLVDKIDILDDASEKEHEFKLGGVKEELRQKQNFFFPDGTRISDRGRLHWEGFAQFKIKNLKPELDVLVIRRIDYAYGGLKTEIEVDGEKVGVWEITGNDRKYRWRNMPYIINGKFIKKEEVNVKQIAISAERDVNMFGYWFYQTVV
;
A
#
# COMPACT_ATOMS: atom_id res chain seq x y z
N MET A 1 -43.29 7.15 -18.28
CA MET A 1 -43.62 5.75 -17.93
C MET A 1 -43.33 5.60 -16.46
N THR A 2 -44.35 5.33 -15.65
CA THR A 2 -44.22 4.92 -14.26
C THR A 2 -43.31 3.69 -14.20
N GLU A 3 -42.24 3.74 -13.41
CA GLU A 3 -41.37 2.59 -13.16
C GLU A 3 -42.21 1.49 -12.52
N GLU A 4 -42.69 0.55 -13.34
CA GLU A 4 -43.11 -0.75 -12.84
C GLU A 4 -41.91 -1.34 -12.10
N SER A 5 -42.16 -1.79 -10.86
CA SER A 5 -41.23 -2.56 -10.06
C SER A 5 -40.51 -3.59 -10.94
N LYS A 6 -39.18 -3.46 -11.11
CA LYS A 6 -38.31 -4.41 -11.82
C LYS A 6 -38.17 -5.70 -10.99
N GLU A 7 -39.27 -6.41 -10.81
CA GLU A 7 -39.31 -7.71 -10.14
C GLU A 7 -39.00 -8.83 -11.13
N TYR A 8 -38.06 -9.70 -10.77
CA TYR A 8 -37.81 -10.94 -11.49
C TYR A 8 -38.97 -11.92 -11.27
N LYS A 9 -39.86 -12.03 -12.27
CA LYS A 9 -41.00 -12.96 -12.25
C LYS A 9 -40.60 -14.28 -12.90
N ARG A 10 -40.80 -15.39 -12.17
CA ARG A 10 -40.60 -16.75 -12.69
C ARG A 10 -41.94 -17.41 -12.97
N VAL A 11 -42.04 -18.13 -14.08
CA VAL A 11 -43.21 -18.95 -14.41
C VAL A 11 -43.44 -20.00 -13.32
N SER A 12 -44.68 -20.07 -12.82
CA SER A 12 -45.10 -21.04 -11.81
C SER A 12 -46.13 -21.98 -12.41
N PHE A 13 -45.71 -23.21 -12.69
CA PHE A 13 -46.59 -24.24 -13.22
C PHE A 13 -47.52 -24.79 -12.12
N PHE A 14 -48.81 -24.87 -12.42
CA PHE A 14 -49.82 -25.46 -11.54
C PHE A 14 -50.81 -26.34 -12.32
N ARG A 15 -51.60 -27.14 -11.61
CA ARG A 15 -52.57 -28.04 -12.25
C ARG A 15 -53.63 -27.23 -13.00
N GLY A 16 -53.75 -27.48 -14.30
CA GLY A 16 -54.67 -26.75 -15.19
C GLY A 16 -54.03 -25.56 -15.91
N PHE A 17 -52.74 -25.30 -15.69
CA PHE A 17 -51.98 -24.32 -16.47
C PHE A 17 -51.71 -24.84 -17.88
N PHE A 18 -52.19 -24.13 -18.90
CA PHE A 18 -51.92 -24.43 -20.30
C PHE A 18 -50.69 -23.63 -20.75
N ALA A 19 -49.53 -24.29 -20.75
CA ALA A 19 -48.28 -23.66 -21.16
C ALA A 19 -48.29 -23.28 -22.64
N SER A 20 -47.89 -22.05 -22.93
CA SER A 20 -47.73 -21.47 -24.26
C SER A 20 -46.26 -21.26 -24.61
N GLU A 21 -45.98 -20.85 -25.85
CA GLU A 21 -44.63 -20.43 -26.28
C GLU A 21 -44.09 -19.29 -25.41
N GLU A 22 -44.95 -18.33 -25.06
CA GLU A 22 -44.59 -17.18 -24.22
C GLU A 22 -44.07 -17.63 -22.85
N ASP A 23 -44.71 -18.62 -22.23
CA ASP A 23 -44.29 -19.13 -20.92
C ASP A 23 -42.92 -19.80 -20.96
N PHE A 24 -42.60 -20.52 -22.04
CA PHE A 24 -41.28 -21.14 -22.20
C PHE A 24 -40.20 -20.11 -22.51
N ASN A 25 -40.50 -19.11 -23.36
CA ASN A 25 -39.58 -18.01 -23.64
C ASN A 25 -39.29 -17.20 -22.37
N LEU A 26 -40.31 -16.86 -21.59
CA LEU A 26 -40.15 -16.18 -20.29
C LEU A 26 -39.29 -16.98 -19.30
N LEU A 27 -39.39 -18.31 -19.31
CA LEU A 27 -38.56 -19.17 -18.45
C LEU A 27 -37.08 -19.11 -18.85
N VAL A 28 -36.78 -19.10 -20.15
CA VAL A 28 -35.41 -18.96 -20.68
C VAL A 28 -34.88 -17.57 -20.40
N ASP A 29 -35.64 -16.52 -20.71
CA ASP A 29 -35.27 -15.12 -20.49
C ASP A 29 -35.01 -14.85 -19.00
N TYR A 30 -35.85 -15.37 -18.10
CA TYR A 30 -35.63 -15.26 -16.66
C TYR A 30 -34.27 -15.83 -16.23
N SER A 31 -33.86 -17.00 -16.76
CA SER A 31 -32.55 -17.57 -16.42
C SER A 31 -31.43 -16.74 -17.03
N ARG A 32 -31.53 -16.44 -18.33
CA ARG A 32 -30.53 -15.70 -19.08
C ARG A 32 -30.25 -14.33 -18.48
N GLU A 33 -31.28 -13.57 -18.13
CA GLU A 33 -31.13 -12.23 -17.52
C GLU A 33 -30.54 -12.31 -16.11
N LYS A 34 -30.81 -13.38 -15.36
CA LYS A 34 -30.15 -13.61 -14.06
C LYS A 34 -28.68 -13.98 -14.22
N ASP A 35 -28.34 -14.78 -15.22
CA ASP A 35 -26.95 -15.16 -15.51
C ASP A 35 -26.16 -13.95 -16.01
N LYS A 36 -26.75 -13.11 -16.87
CA LYS A 36 -26.17 -11.81 -17.26
C LYS A 36 -25.96 -10.90 -16.05
N LEU A 37 -26.94 -10.77 -15.16
CA LEU A 37 -26.79 -9.99 -13.94
C LEU A 37 -25.67 -10.54 -13.05
N HIS A 38 -25.55 -11.87 -12.92
CA HIS A 38 -24.44 -12.49 -12.21
C HIS A 38 -23.10 -12.10 -12.85
N ASN A 39 -23.00 -12.21 -14.18
CA ASN A 39 -21.82 -11.81 -14.93
C ASN A 39 -21.48 -10.34 -14.72
N GLN A 40 -22.44 -9.43 -14.82
CA GLN A 40 -22.21 -8.00 -14.64
C GLN A 40 -21.79 -7.61 -13.22
N LEU A 41 -22.30 -8.29 -12.19
CA LEU A 41 -22.06 -7.91 -10.79
C LEU A 41 -20.85 -8.62 -10.18
N PHE A 42 -20.57 -9.86 -10.58
CA PHE A 42 -19.50 -10.67 -9.98
C PHE A 42 -18.27 -10.80 -10.87
N HIS A 43 -18.38 -10.53 -12.18
CA HIS A 43 -17.28 -10.62 -13.12
C HIS A 43 -17.08 -9.26 -13.82
N SER A 44 -15.84 -8.81 -13.92
CA SER A 44 -15.53 -7.71 -14.84
C SER A 44 -15.74 -8.19 -16.29
N PRO A 45 -16.18 -7.33 -17.22
CA PRO A 45 -16.15 -7.65 -18.64
C PRO A 45 -14.71 -7.91 -19.11
N GLY A 46 -14.52 -8.89 -20.00
CA GLY A 46 -13.24 -9.18 -20.61
C GLY A 46 -13.02 -10.64 -20.99
N VAL A 47 -11.80 -10.94 -21.40
CA VAL A 47 -11.35 -12.30 -21.74
C VAL A 47 -11.22 -13.13 -20.46
N VAL A 48 -11.78 -14.34 -20.49
CA VAL A 48 -11.57 -15.33 -19.43
C VAL A 48 -10.31 -16.12 -19.72
N LEU A 49 -9.39 -16.06 -18.77
CA LEU A 49 -8.08 -16.69 -18.88
C LEU A 49 -8.13 -18.21 -18.60
N ASN A 50 -7.12 -18.94 -19.08
CA ASN A 50 -6.94 -20.38 -18.90
C ASN A 50 -8.05 -21.25 -19.50
N PHE A 51 -8.76 -20.74 -20.51
CA PHE A 51 -9.75 -21.48 -21.26
C PHE A 51 -9.40 -21.51 -22.75
N SER A 52 -9.25 -22.72 -23.30
CA SER A 52 -8.93 -22.95 -24.71
C SER A 52 -7.66 -22.20 -25.16
N GLY A 53 -7.72 -21.42 -26.24
CA GLY A 53 -6.62 -20.55 -26.72
C GLY A 53 -6.66 -19.12 -26.20
N GLU A 54 -7.49 -18.83 -25.18
CA GLU A 54 -7.58 -17.53 -24.50
C GLU A 54 -7.85 -16.33 -25.41
N LEU A 55 -8.50 -16.55 -26.56
CA LEU A 55 -8.75 -15.48 -27.54
C LEU A 55 -7.45 -14.76 -27.97
N LYS A 56 -6.30 -15.43 -27.84
CA LYS A 56 -4.99 -14.84 -28.15
C LYS A 56 -4.94 -14.42 -29.61
N VAL A 57 -4.50 -13.19 -29.84
CA VAL A 57 -4.28 -12.63 -31.17
C VAL A 57 -2.80 -12.79 -31.55
N THR A 58 -2.53 -13.40 -32.69
CA THR A 58 -1.17 -13.57 -33.23
C THR A 58 -1.10 -13.15 -34.69
N ALA A 59 0.06 -12.64 -35.10
CA ALA A 59 0.35 -12.35 -36.50
C ALA A 59 0.66 -13.66 -37.23
N ARG A 60 0.24 -13.76 -38.49
CA ARG A 60 0.55 -14.92 -39.31
C ARG A 60 1.97 -14.85 -39.88
N GLU A 61 2.61 -16.01 -40.00
CA GLU A 61 4.00 -16.14 -40.46
C GLU A 61 4.26 -15.63 -41.90
N LYS A 62 3.22 -15.40 -42.71
CA LYS A 62 3.37 -15.08 -44.14
C LYS A 62 3.73 -13.61 -44.43
N GLY A 63 4.00 -12.79 -43.41
CA GLY A 63 4.44 -11.40 -43.60
C GLY A 63 3.42 -10.57 -44.37
N ASP A 64 2.14 -10.70 -44.00
CA ASP A 64 1.01 -9.94 -44.54
C ASP A 64 0.26 -9.20 -43.42
N PHE A 65 -0.80 -8.49 -43.78
CA PHE A 65 -1.70 -7.82 -42.83
C PHE A 65 -2.72 -8.79 -42.21
N SER A 66 -2.39 -10.09 -42.08
CA SER A 66 -3.31 -11.08 -41.52
C SER A 66 -2.99 -11.41 -40.07
N ILE A 67 -4.04 -11.44 -39.26
CA ILE A 67 -4.00 -11.89 -37.86
C ILE A 67 -4.85 -13.14 -37.69
N GLU A 68 -4.54 -13.93 -36.68
CA GLU A 68 -5.35 -15.04 -36.22
C GLU A 68 -5.77 -14.81 -34.77
N VAL A 69 -7.00 -15.19 -34.45
CA VAL A 69 -7.58 -15.15 -33.10
C VAL A 69 -7.90 -16.57 -32.70
N ALA A 70 -7.23 -17.06 -31.66
CA ALA A 70 -7.42 -18.42 -31.15
C ALA A 70 -8.81 -18.59 -30.50
N PRO A 71 -9.35 -19.82 -30.41
CA PRO A 71 -10.57 -20.09 -29.67
C PRO A 71 -10.49 -19.64 -28.21
N GLY A 72 -11.61 -19.32 -27.58
CA GLY A 72 -11.64 -18.91 -26.18
C GLY A 72 -12.98 -18.33 -25.76
N TYR A 73 -13.00 -17.74 -24.57
CA TYR A 73 -14.22 -17.30 -23.89
C TYR A 73 -14.03 -15.90 -23.29
N ALA A 74 -15.06 -15.07 -23.38
CA ALA A 74 -15.10 -13.73 -22.81
C ALA A 74 -16.51 -13.40 -22.30
N THR A 75 -16.60 -12.40 -21.43
CA THR A 75 -17.86 -11.76 -21.02
C THR A 75 -17.87 -10.29 -21.44
N ASP A 76 -18.99 -9.79 -21.94
CA ASP A 76 -19.14 -8.35 -22.27
C ASP A 76 -19.79 -7.54 -21.14
N GLY A 77 -19.91 -6.22 -21.33
CA GLY A 77 -20.53 -5.28 -20.38
C GLY A 77 -22.01 -5.53 -20.14
N GLN A 78 -22.69 -6.22 -21.07
CA GLN A 78 -24.07 -6.65 -20.92
C GLN A 78 -24.20 -7.99 -20.19
N GLY A 79 -23.08 -8.62 -19.82
CA GLY A 79 -23.04 -9.91 -19.16
C GLY A 79 -23.23 -11.10 -20.09
N ASN A 80 -23.17 -10.90 -21.41
CA ASN A 80 -23.28 -12.01 -22.36
C ASN A 80 -22.01 -12.88 -22.34
N ASP A 81 -22.21 -14.18 -22.48
CA ASP A 81 -21.16 -15.17 -22.64
C ASP A 81 -20.75 -15.27 -24.11
N ILE A 82 -19.48 -14.94 -24.42
CA ILE A 82 -18.97 -14.93 -25.80
C ILE A 82 -17.98 -16.06 -26.00
N MET A 83 -18.43 -17.12 -26.68
CA MET A 83 -17.63 -18.30 -26.96
C MET A 83 -17.17 -18.34 -28.42
N LEU A 84 -15.85 -18.28 -28.63
CA LEU A 84 -15.24 -18.51 -29.93
C LEU A 84 -14.71 -19.95 -29.99
N TRP A 85 -15.41 -20.80 -30.75
CA TRP A 85 -15.08 -22.24 -30.82
C TRP A 85 -13.92 -22.60 -31.74
N GLU A 86 -13.66 -21.80 -32.77
CA GLU A 86 -12.67 -22.07 -33.81
C GLU A 86 -11.81 -20.84 -34.08
N THR A 87 -10.55 -21.05 -34.47
CA THR A 87 -9.63 -19.98 -34.85
C THR A 87 -10.22 -19.13 -35.97
N LYS A 88 -10.18 -17.80 -35.81
CA LYS A 88 -10.60 -16.85 -36.84
C LYS A 88 -9.39 -16.14 -37.42
N VAL A 89 -9.29 -16.17 -38.75
CA VAL A 89 -8.28 -15.41 -39.49
C VAL A 89 -8.93 -14.17 -40.07
N LEU A 90 -8.33 -13.01 -39.83
CA LEU A 90 -8.79 -11.72 -40.34
C LEU A 90 -7.64 -11.03 -41.08
N ALA A 91 -7.95 -10.37 -42.19
CA ALA A 91 -7.02 -9.49 -42.89
C ALA A 91 -7.36 -8.03 -42.56
N ILE A 92 -6.36 -7.27 -42.09
CA ILE A 92 -6.45 -5.84 -41.89
C ILE A 92 -6.35 -5.17 -43.27
N ASP A 93 -7.50 -4.73 -43.78
CA ASP A 93 -7.57 -3.98 -45.02
C ASP A 93 -7.17 -2.52 -44.78
N VAL A 94 -5.86 -2.25 -44.88
CA VAL A 94 -5.27 -0.93 -44.63
C VAL A 94 -5.87 0.17 -45.50
N SER A 95 -6.38 -0.18 -46.69
CA SER A 95 -6.97 0.79 -47.63
C SER A 95 -8.27 1.44 -47.13
N LYS A 96 -8.93 0.85 -46.12
CA LYS A 96 -10.15 1.39 -45.50
C LYS A 96 -9.89 2.50 -44.50
N TYR A 97 -8.63 2.81 -44.23
CA TYR A 97 -8.20 3.61 -43.09
C TYR A 97 -7.42 4.85 -43.51
N LYS A 98 -7.57 5.93 -42.75
CA LYS A 98 -6.75 7.13 -42.90
C LYS A 98 -5.60 7.06 -41.92
N LEU A 99 -4.40 6.78 -42.43
CA LEU A 99 -3.19 6.60 -41.63
C LEU A 99 -2.55 7.95 -41.25
N PRO A 100 -1.77 8.02 -40.15
CA PRO A 100 -1.53 6.97 -39.16
C PRO A 100 -2.73 6.79 -38.22
N MET A 101 -3.05 5.54 -37.85
CA MET A 101 -4.14 5.27 -36.91
C MET A 101 -3.97 3.95 -36.16
N VAL A 102 -4.77 3.76 -35.11
CA VAL A 102 -4.85 2.51 -34.36
C VAL A 102 -6.14 1.78 -34.74
N VAL A 103 -6.01 0.51 -35.10
CA VAL A 103 -7.17 -0.38 -35.32
C VAL A 103 -7.30 -1.37 -34.17
N TYR A 104 -8.52 -1.76 -33.87
CA TYR A 104 -8.88 -2.60 -32.73
C TYR A 104 -9.46 -3.92 -33.22
N VAL A 105 -8.95 -5.03 -32.70
CA VAL A 105 -9.50 -6.36 -32.92
C VAL A 105 -10.53 -6.61 -31.83
N VAL A 106 -11.80 -6.74 -32.20
CA VAL A 106 -12.93 -6.74 -31.26
C VAL A 106 -13.75 -8.01 -31.40
N LEU A 107 -14.07 -8.63 -30.27
CA LEU A 107 -14.97 -9.76 -30.14
C LEU A 107 -16.37 -9.29 -29.73
N LYS A 108 -17.40 -9.71 -30.45
CA LYS A 108 -18.80 -9.33 -30.21
C LYS A 108 -19.72 -10.53 -30.08
N TYR A 109 -20.71 -10.41 -29.20
CA TYR A 109 -21.84 -11.31 -29.09
C TYR A 109 -22.92 -10.98 -30.12
N TYR A 110 -23.59 -12.00 -30.66
CA TYR A 110 -24.87 -11.82 -31.33
C TYR A 110 -25.71 -13.09 -31.30
N ASP A 111 -27.03 -12.89 -31.24
CA ASP A 111 -28.03 -13.95 -31.42
C ASP A 111 -28.36 -14.12 -32.89
N GLU A 112 -28.22 -15.34 -33.41
CA GLU A 112 -28.63 -15.69 -34.77
C GLU A 112 -29.83 -16.66 -34.74
N PRO A 113 -31.04 -16.24 -35.17
CA PRO A 113 -32.15 -17.16 -35.36
C PRO A 113 -31.83 -18.18 -36.46
N VAL A 114 -31.81 -19.47 -36.11
CA VAL A 114 -31.46 -20.58 -37.03
C VAL A 114 -32.59 -21.61 -37.09
N ASP A 115 -32.46 -22.59 -37.99
CA ASP A 115 -33.45 -23.66 -38.18
C ASP A 115 -34.86 -23.15 -38.52
N PHE A 116 -34.95 -22.27 -39.52
CA PHE A 116 -36.23 -21.74 -39.97
C PHE A 116 -37.12 -22.83 -40.57
N ILE A 117 -38.36 -22.92 -40.10
CA ILE A 117 -39.36 -23.87 -40.58
C ILE A 117 -40.66 -23.14 -40.92
N THR A 118 -41.34 -23.64 -41.93
CA THR A 118 -42.68 -23.20 -42.34
C THR A 118 -43.59 -24.41 -42.46
N ASN A 119 -44.79 -24.30 -41.87
CA ASN A 119 -45.81 -25.31 -42.04
C ASN A 119 -46.42 -25.21 -43.46
N LYS A 120 -46.37 -26.31 -44.23
CA LYS A 120 -46.86 -26.35 -45.60
C LYS A 120 -48.38 -26.20 -45.73
N ALA A 121 -49.14 -26.69 -44.74
CA ALA A 121 -50.60 -26.63 -44.75
C ALA A 121 -51.13 -25.28 -44.26
N ASN A 122 -50.35 -24.58 -43.43
CA ASN A 122 -50.71 -23.26 -42.96
C ASN A 122 -49.47 -22.35 -42.83
N PRO A 123 -49.15 -21.57 -43.87
CA PRO A 123 -47.93 -20.76 -43.95
C PRO A 123 -47.77 -19.70 -42.86
N GLN A 124 -48.83 -19.39 -42.10
CA GLN A 124 -48.77 -18.46 -40.98
C GLN A 124 -48.03 -19.06 -39.76
N TYR A 125 -47.92 -20.39 -39.67
CA TYR A 125 -47.08 -21.06 -38.67
C TYR A 125 -45.68 -21.26 -39.24
N LYS A 126 -44.84 -20.24 -39.07
CA LYS A 126 -43.44 -20.23 -39.48
C LYS A 126 -42.59 -19.52 -38.42
N GLY A 127 -41.34 -19.93 -38.31
CA GLY A 127 -40.42 -19.37 -37.32
C GLY A 127 -39.09 -20.12 -37.27
N HIS A 128 -38.16 -19.58 -36.50
CA HIS A 128 -36.87 -20.19 -36.21
C HIS A 128 -37.03 -21.13 -35.01
N LYS A 129 -36.55 -22.37 -35.11
CA LYS A 129 -36.64 -23.32 -33.99
C LYS A 129 -35.61 -23.06 -32.89
N ARG A 130 -34.51 -22.38 -33.21
CA ARG A 130 -33.39 -22.17 -32.30
C ARG A 130 -32.79 -20.79 -32.51
N ILE A 131 -32.15 -20.29 -31.46
CA ILE A 131 -31.28 -19.14 -31.51
C ILE A 131 -29.87 -19.68 -31.26
N ALA A 132 -28.95 -19.42 -32.19
CA ALA A 132 -27.54 -19.74 -32.03
C ALA A 132 -26.84 -18.51 -31.45
N GLU A 133 -26.32 -18.66 -30.23
CA GLU A 133 -25.46 -17.66 -29.60
C GLU A 133 -24.08 -17.73 -30.27
N ARG A 134 -23.62 -16.63 -30.86
CA ARG A 134 -22.40 -16.62 -31.66
C ARG A 134 -21.46 -15.49 -31.27
N ALA A 135 -20.18 -15.76 -31.52
CA ALA A 135 -19.11 -14.79 -31.47
C ALA A 135 -18.77 -14.28 -32.89
N LYS A 136 -18.55 -12.97 -33.01
CA LYS A 136 -18.02 -12.33 -34.21
C LYS A 136 -16.72 -11.61 -33.86
N VAL A 137 -15.67 -11.83 -34.65
CA VAL A 137 -14.44 -11.03 -34.56
C VAL A 137 -14.48 -10.00 -35.68
N GLU A 138 -14.23 -8.74 -35.35
CA GLU A 138 -14.19 -7.61 -36.30
C GLU A 138 -12.95 -6.75 -36.05
N ILE A 139 -12.54 -6.00 -37.06
CA ILE A 139 -11.53 -4.95 -36.93
C ILE A 139 -12.24 -3.60 -37.01
N LEU A 140 -12.11 -2.78 -35.98
CA LEU A 140 -12.78 -1.49 -35.87
C LEU A 140 -11.75 -0.33 -35.85
N PRO A 141 -12.10 0.85 -36.39
CA PRO A 141 -11.24 2.03 -36.36
C PRO A 141 -11.30 2.81 -35.03
N ASN A 142 -12.25 2.49 -34.16
CA ASN A 142 -12.47 3.12 -32.87
C ASN A 142 -12.43 2.06 -31.77
N PRO A 143 -12.01 2.43 -30.54
CA PRO A 143 -12.06 1.51 -29.40
C PRO A 143 -13.52 1.07 -29.14
N PRO A 144 -13.76 -0.20 -28.76
CA PRO A 144 -15.11 -0.66 -28.43
C PRO A 144 -15.53 -0.16 -27.05
N GLU A 145 -16.83 0.14 -26.89
CA GLU A 145 -17.45 0.20 -25.57
C GLU A 145 -17.67 -1.23 -25.05
N LEU A 146 -17.54 -1.45 -23.73
CA LEU A 146 -17.63 -2.79 -23.15
C LEU A 146 -18.98 -3.47 -23.40
N ASP A 147 -20.06 -2.69 -23.56
CA ASP A 147 -21.40 -3.21 -23.87
C ASP A 147 -21.56 -3.66 -25.33
N GLU A 148 -20.66 -3.24 -26.23
CA GLU A 148 -20.71 -3.56 -27.66
C GLU A 148 -19.74 -4.66 -28.06
N GLY A 149 -18.65 -4.84 -27.31
CA GLY A 149 -17.66 -5.88 -27.54
C GLY A 149 -16.39 -5.74 -26.72
N ILE A 150 -15.55 -6.77 -26.78
CA ILE A 150 -14.30 -6.88 -26.03
C ILE A 150 -13.09 -6.68 -26.95
N GLU A 151 -12.21 -5.74 -26.60
CA GLU A 151 -10.91 -5.56 -27.28
C GLU A 151 -10.00 -6.76 -27.02
N LEU A 152 -9.55 -7.44 -28.08
CA LEU A 152 -8.61 -8.57 -28.01
C LEU A 152 -7.17 -8.18 -28.32
N ALA A 153 -6.99 -7.10 -29.07
CA ALA A 153 -5.70 -6.46 -29.34
C ALA A 153 -5.95 -5.15 -30.10
N ARG A 154 -4.89 -4.36 -30.23
CA ARG A 154 -4.85 -3.23 -31.17
C ARG A 154 -3.55 -3.20 -31.94
N VAL A 155 -3.55 -2.57 -33.11
CA VAL A 155 -2.37 -2.45 -33.98
C VAL A 155 -2.24 -1.00 -34.42
N ARG A 156 -1.06 -0.41 -34.24
CA ARG A 156 -0.74 0.92 -34.77
C ARG A 156 -0.29 0.78 -36.22
N LEU A 157 -1.01 1.43 -37.14
CA LEU A 157 -0.76 1.40 -38.57
C LEU A 157 -0.19 2.74 -39.06
N GLU A 158 0.80 2.67 -39.95
CA GLU A 158 1.45 3.80 -40.62
C GLU A 158 1.60 3.53 -42.13
N GLU A 159 1.82 4.57 -42.94
CA GLU A 159 1.82 4.48 -44.41
C GLU A 159 2.89 3.54 -44.99
N GLU A 160 4.04 3.42 -44.33
CA GLU A 160 5.19 2.64 -44.80
C GLU A 160 5.17 1.17 -44.34
N LEU A 161 4.14 0.77 -43.59
CA LEU A 161 4.05 -0.56 -43.02
C LEU A 161 3.83 -1.62 -44.11
N LYS A 162 4.52 -2.76 -44.00
CA LYS A 162 4.45 -3.86 -44.99
C LYS A 162 3.64 -5.06 -44.51
N ASP A 163 3.64 -5.28 -43.20
CA ASP A 163 3.07 -6.44 -42.55
C ASP A 163 2.74 -6.13 -41.08
N VAL A 164 2.01 -7.03 -40.44
CA VAL A 164 1.76 -7.00 -38.99
C VAL A 164 2.53 -8.13 -38.34
N LYS A 165 3.09 -7.89 -37.14
CA LYS A 165 3.95 -8.85 -36.44
C LYS A 165 3.55 -9.04 -34.98
N ASN A 166 4.00 -10.14 -34.40
CA ASN A 166 4.01 -10.30 -32.95
C ASN A 166 5.09 -9.37 -32.36
N PRO A 167 4.84 -8.76 -31.19
CA PRO A 167 5.78 -7.81 -30.62
C PRO A 167 7.09 -8.48 -30.19
N ALA A 168 8.22 -7.85 -30.50
CA ALA A 168 9.53 -8.29 -29.99
C ALA A 168 9.64 -8.08 -28.47
N ASP A 169 9.12 -6.95 -27.96
CA ASP A 169 8.90 -6.68 -26.54
C ASP A 169 7.38 -6.48 -26.27
N PRO A 170 6.69 -7.48 -25.68
CA PRO A 170 5.27 -7.38 -25.36
C PRO A 170 4.90 -6.24 -24.40
N SER A 171 5.85 -5.68 -23.65
CA SER A 171 5.63 -4.54 -22.75
C SER A 171 5.71 -3.19 -23.48
N HIS A 172 6.42 -3.14 -24.60
CA HIS A 172 6.55 -1.96 -25.47
C HIS A 172 6.36 -2.30 -26.96
N PRO A 173 5.17 -2.75 -27.41
CA PRO A 173 4.90 -3.00 -28.82
C PRO A 173 5.10 -1.76 -29.70
N GLU A 174 5.81 -1.93 -30.82
CA GLU A 174 6.10 -0.89 -31.80
C GLU A 174 5.00 -0.75 -32.89
N THR A 175 5.20 0.18 -33.83
CA THR A 175 4.32 0.34 -35.00
C THR A 175 4.28 -0.97 -35.81
N GLY A 176 3.07 -1.41 -36.18
CA GLY A 176 2.85 -2.66 -36.89
C GLY A 176 2.90 -3.93 -36.03
N GLU A 177 3.17 -3.79 -34.73
CA GLU A 177 3.11 -4.91 -33.80
C GLU A 177 1.76 -5.00 -33.10
N ILE A 178 1.36 -6.23 -32.76
CA ILE A 178 0.14 -6.50 -32.01
C ILE A 178 0.32 -6.06 -30.55
N ASP A 179 -0.48 -5.08 -30.12
CA ASP A 179 -0.53 -4.61 -28.73
C ASP A 179 -1.70 -5.26 -27.99
N ALA A 180 -1.39 -6.22 -27.13
CA ALA A 180 -2.35 -6.94 -26.29
C ALA A 180 -2.38 -6.43 -24.83
N ARG A 181 -1.69 -5.32 -24.50
CA ARG A 181 -1.57 -4.84 -23.11
C ARG A 181 -2.88 -4.31 -22.52
N PHE A 182 -3.84 -3.98 -23.37
CA PHE A 182 -5.10 -3.30 -23.01
C PHE A 182 -6.33 -4.22 -23.08
N VAL A 183 -6.11 -5.52 -23.32
CA VAL A 183 -7.16 -6.53 -23.32
C VAL A 183 -7.78 -6.58 -21.92
N PRO A 184 -9.10 -6.30 -21.78
CA PRO A 184 -9.76 -6.41 -20.49
C PRO A 184 -9.87 -7.90 -20.12
N ILE A 185 -9.72 -8.18 -18.84
CA ILE A 185 -9.70 -9.54 -18.30
C ILE A 185 -10.91 -9.73 -17.38
N ALA A 186 -11.69 -10.76 -17.64
CA ALA A 186 -12.82 -11.15 -16.81
C ALA A 186 -12.38 -12.01 -15.61
N GLY A 187 -13.13 -11.92 -14.50
CA GLY A 187 -13.07 -12.91 -13.42
C GLY A 187 -11.93 -12.83 -12.41
N THR A 188 -11.26 -11.69 -12.19
CA THR A 188 -10.18 -11.61 -11.16
C THR A 188 -10.68 -11.14 -9.79
N PHE A 189 -11.47 -11.97 -9.11
CA PHE A 189 -11.63 -11.88 -7.66
C PHE A 189 -11.10 -13.14 -6.98
N GLY A 190 -10.06 -12.97 -6.17
CA GLY A 190 -9.40 -14.05 -5.46
C GLY A 190 -8.11 -14.52 -6.14
N TRP A 191 -7.41 -15.39 -5.43
CA TRP A 191 -6.10 -15.87 -5.82
C TRP A 191 -6.31 -17.05 -6.78
N ILE A 192 -5.70 -17.00 -7.95
CA ILE A 192 -5.68 -18.14 -8.89
C ILE A 192 -4.57 -19.14 -8.48
N LEU A 193 -3.68 -18.71 -7.59
CA LEU A 193 -2.64 -19.53 -6.97
C LEU A 193 -3.21 -20.39 -5.83
N SER A 194 -2.61 -21.55 -5.58
CA SER A 194 -2.96 -22.35 -4.40
C SER A 194 -2.58 -21.59 -3.11
N PRO A 195 -3.35 -21.74 -2.01
CA PRO A 195 -3.02 -21.11 -0.72
C PRO A 195 -1.60 -21.41 -0.20
N GLU A 196 -1.03 -22.55 -0.59
CA GLU A 196 0.35 -22.91 -0.25
C GLU A 196 1.38 -22.04 -0.99
N VAL A 197 1.23 -21.86 -2.30
CA VAL A 197 2.12 -21.00 -3.11
C VAL A 197 2.05 -19.56 -2.60
N VAL A 198 0.84 -19.12 -2.31
CA VAL A 198 0.55 -17.84 -1.67
C VAL A 198 1.30 -17.65 -0.36
N SER A 199 1.20 -18.61 0.57
CA SER A 199 1.88 -18.55 1.85
C SER A 199 3.40 -18.45 1.68
N ARG A 200 3.97 -19.18 0.71
CA ARG A 200 5.40 -19.14 0.40
C ARG A 200 5.83 -17.78 -0.19
N ILE A 201 5.01 -17.16 -1.03
CA ILE A 201 5.26 -15.80 -1.55
C ILE A 201 5.28 -14.79 -0.40
N PHE A 202 4.34 -14.87 0.55
CA PHE A 202 4.33 -13.99 1.72
C PHE A 202 5.55 -14.21 2.64
N ALA A 203 5.99 -15.45 2.81
CA ALA A 203 7.24 -15.73 3.52
C ALA A 203 8.43 -15.05 2.85
N VAL A 204 8.50 -15.11 1.51
CA VAL A 204 9.53 -14.42 0.73
C VAL A 204 9.46 -12.89 0.87
N TYR A 205 8.28 -12.28 0.82
CA TYR A 205 8.13 -10.84 1.03
C TYR A 205 8.59 -10.41 2.42
N ASN A 206 8.27 -11.18 3.47
CA ASN A 206 8.74 -10.89 4.82
C ASN A 206 10.27 -10.98 4.93
N ASP A 207 10.86 -11.96 4.26
CA ASP A 207 12.31 -12.14 4.22
C ASP A 207 13.00 -10.98 3.51
N MET A 208 12.52 -10.60 2.33
CA MET A 208 12.99 -9.42 1.57
C MET A 208 12.91 -8.15 2.41
N LYS A 209 11.73 -7.86 2.96
CA LYS A 209 11.49 -6.64 3.75
C LYS A 209 12.48 -6.53 4.91
N LEU A 210 12.71 -7.64 5.62
CA LEU A 210 13.65 -7.67 6.73
C LEU A 210 15.08 -7.38 6.27
N VAL A 211 15.58 -8.11 5.26
CA VAL A 211 16.99 -7.98 4.85
C VAL A 211 17.28 -6.65 4.18
N PHE A 212 16.38 -6.16 3.33
CA PHE A 212 16.58 -4.91 2.61
C PHE A 212 16.54 -3.70 3.55
N MET A 213 15.62 -3.68 4.51
CA MET A 213 15.62 -2.66 5.57
C MET A 213 16.90 -2.69 6.39
N GLN A 214 17.38 -3.87 6.77
CA GLN A 214 18.61 -4.02 7.56
C GLN A 214 19.86 -3.61 6.78
N LEU A 215 19.95 -3.95 5.49
CA LEU A 215 21.04 -3.51 4.62
C LEU A 215 21.12 -1.99 4.55
N ASN A 216 19.97 -1.32 4.37
CA ASN A 216 19.93 0.14 4.37
C ASN A 216 20.38 0.70 5.72
N LYS A 217 19.81 0.22 6.84
CA LYS A 217 20.12 0.76 8.17
C LYS A 217 21.56 0.53 8.62
N LEU A 218 22.17 -0.59 8.24
CA LEU A 218 23.49 -0.98 8.72
C LEU A 218 24.63 -0.53 7.81
N TYR A 219 24.37 -0.38 6.51
CA TYR A 219 25.40 -0.12 5.50
C TYR A 219 25.05 1.02 4.53
N ASP A 220 23.91 1.69 4.69
CA ASP A 220 23.46 2.81 3.86
C ASP A 220 23.37 2.48 2.36
N LEU A 221 22.99 1.24 2.02
CA LEU A 221 22.79 0.83 0.63
C LEU A 221 21.48 1.43 0.11
N LYS A 222 21.54 2.26 -0.93
CA LYS A 222 20.40 3.09 -1.36
C LYS A 222 19.32 2.26 -2.04
N TYR A 223 19.72 1.37 -2.95
CA TYR A 223 18.77 0.53 -3.67
C TYR A 223 18.09 -0.50 -2.77
N SER A 224 18.69 -0.81 -1.62
CA SER A 224 18.04 -1.66 -0.62
C SER A 224 16.78 -1.02 -0.02
N LEU A 225 16.74 0.31 0.14
CA LEU A 225 15.53 0.99 0.58
C LEU A 225 14.44 0.94 -0.51
N GLU A 226 14.81 1.11 -1.78
CA GLU A 226 13.86 1.03 -2.91
C GLU A 226 13.29 -0.39 -3.07
N ALA A 227 14.12 -1.42 -2.93
CA ALA A 227 13.68 -2.81 -2.96
C ALA A 227 12.78 -3.15 -1.76
N TYR A 228 13.07 -2.61 -0.57
CA TYR A 228 12.20 -2.73 0.60
C TYR A 228 10.79 -2.19 0.32
N GLN A 229 10.69 -0.98 -0.24
CA GLN A 229 9.40 -0.37 -0.59
C GLN A 229 8.67 -1.15 -1.69
N SER A 230 9.42 -1.68 -2.65
CA SER A 230 8.88 -2.53 -3.72
C SER A 230 8.31 -3.84 -3.18
N ALA A 231 8.98 -4.46 -2.20
CA ALA A 231 8.48 -5.66 -1.53
C ALA A 231 7.21 -5.39 -0.71
N ILE A 232 7.11 -4.25 -0.02
CA ILE A 232 5.85 -3.83 0.63
C ILE A 232 4.73 -3.66 -0.41
N THR A 233 5.03 -3.02 -1.53
CA THR A 233 4.04 -2.77 -2.59
C THR A 233 3.55 -4.08 -3.20
N ALA A 234 4.45 -5.02 -3.48
CA ALA A 234 4.08 -6.35 -3.97
C ALA A 234 3.22 -7.13 -2.98
N GLU A 235 3.51 -7.03 -1.68
CA GLU A 235 2.67 -7.62 -0.63
C GLU A 235 1.28 -6.98 -0.59
N MET A 236 1.17 -5.65 -0.68
CA MET A 236 -0.14 -4.95 -0.71
C MET A 236 -1.00 -5.39 -1.89
N VAL A 237 -0.42 -5.52 -3.09
CA VAL A 237 -1.12 -6.04 -4.28
C VAL A 237 -1.57 -7.48 -4.07
N SER A 238 -0.75 -8.29 -3.41
CA SER A 238 -1.08 -9.68 -3.11
C SER A 238 -2.22 -9.78 -2.08
N ILE A 239 -2.21 -8.95 -1.03
CA ILE A 239 -3.29 -8.85 -0.03
C ILE A 239 -4.61 -8.43 -0.68
N ALA A 240 -4.56 -7.57 -1.70
CA ALA A 240 -5.75 -7.17 -2.47
C ALA A 240 -6.36 -8.32 -3.31
N GLY A 241 -5.79 -9.54 -3.26
CA GLY A 241 -6.31 -10.72 -3.94
C GLY A 241 -6.17 -10.62 -5.46
N LYS A 242 -5.17 -9.88 -5.93
CA LYS A 242 -4.90 -9.65 -7.35
C LYS A 242 -3.71 -10.44 -7.87
N LEU A 243 -3.26 -11.48 -7.17
CA LEU A 243 -2.10 -12.27 -7.56
C LEU A 243 -2.48 -13.50 -8.41
N ASP A 244 -1.84 -13.64 -9.57
CA ASP A 244 -1.93 -14.80 -10.46
C ASP A 244 -0.54 -15.22 -10.99
N TYR A 245 -0.47 -16.32 -11.74
CA TYR A 245 0.80 -16.82 -12.30
C TYR A 245 1.47 -15.83 -13.27
N ARG A 246 0.73 -14.93 -13.92
CA ARG A 246 1.25 -14.00 -14.95
C ARG A 246 1.82 -12.75 -14.32
N ASN A 247 1.14 -12.21 -13.31
CA ASN A 247 1.52 -10.96 -12.68
C ASN A 247 2.45 -11.14 -11.47
N ALA A 248 2.45 -12.30 -10.81
CA ALA A 248 3.40 -12.59 -9.73
C ALA A 248 4.85 -12.46 -10.21
N PHE A 249 5.14 -12.95 -11.41
CA PHE A 249 6.44 -12.80 -12.05
C PHE A 249 6.81 -11.36 -12.36
N LYS A 250 5.89 -10.60 -12.94
CA LYS A 250 6.14 -9.19 -13.28
C LYS A 250 6.39 -8.37 -12.02
N LEU A 251 5.63 -8.62 -10.95
CA LEU A 251 5.83 -7.98 -9.65
C LEU A 251 7.19 -8.35 -9.04
N LEU A 252 7.55 -9.63 -9.05
CA LEU A 252 8.83 -10.08 -8.51
C LEU A 252 10.01 -9.63 -9.37
N LYS A 253 9.85 -9.54 -10.69
CA LYS A 253 10.87 -9.04 -11.61
C LYS A 253 11.30 -7.61 -11.26
N ILE A 254 10.36 -6.73 -10.92
CA ILE A 254 10.68 -5.35 -10.49
C ILE A 254 11.64 -5.37 -9.29
N ILE A 255 11.40 -6.26 -8.32
CA ILE A 255 12.26 -6.41 -7.15
C ILE A 255 13.61 -7.02 -7.54
N VAL A 256 13.62 -8.04 -8.38
CA VAL A 256 14.85 -8.69 -8.87
C VAL A 256 15.75 -7.71 -9.64
N ASP A 257 15.15 -6.80 -10.43
CA ASP A 257 15.90 -5.78 -11.15
C ASP A 257 16.55 -4.77 -10.17
N LEU A 258 15.89 -4.41 -9.07
CA LEU A 258 16.50 -3.60 -7.99
C LEU A 258 17.58 -4.37 -7.22
N GLU A 259 17.38 -5.67 -7.01
CA GLU A 259 18.37 -6.54 -6.37
C GLU A 259 19.68 -6.63 -7.15
N LYS A 260 19.64 -6.50 -8.48
CA LYS A 260 20.85 -6.34 -9.29
C LYS A 260 21.66 -5.11 -8.89
N GLU A 261 21.00 -3.99 -8.63
CA GLU A 261 21.69 -2.78 -8.18
C GLU A 261 22.18 -2.90 -6.73
N ILE A 262 21.43 -3.57 -5.85
CA ILE A 262 21.91 -3.92 -4.49
C ILE A 262 23.19 -4.77 -4.58
N SER A 263 23.23 -5.75 -5.48
CA SER A 263 24.42 -6.58 -5.69
C SER A 263 25.63 -5.73 -6.11
N ASN A 264 25.43 -4.75 -6.98
CA ASN A 264 26.48 -3.80 -7.36
C ASN A 264 26.95 -2.96 -6.16
N GLU A 265 26.04 -2.46 -5.32
CA GLU A 265 26.39 -1.72 -4.10
C GLU A 265 27.18 -2.58 -3.09
N LEU A 266 26.76 -3.84 -2.91
CA LEU A 266 27.46 -4.81 -2.04
C LEU A 266 28.89 -5.09 -2.49
N GLU A 267 29.14 -5.14 -3.80
CA GLU A 267 30.48 -5.29 -4.37
C GLU A 267 31.39 -4.09 -4.11
N ASN A 268 30.81 -2.89 -4.16
CA ASN A 268 31.54 -1.65 -3.97
C ASN A 268 31.71 -1.27 -2.49
N THR A 269 31.05 -1.99 -1.58
CA THR A 269 31.15 -1.75 -0.14
C THR A 269 32.37 -2.49 0.45
N PRO A 270 33.36 -1.77 1.00
CA PRO A 270 34.52 -2.38 1.64
C PRO A 270 34.12 -3.35 2.77
N ASN A 271 34.85 -4.45 2.92
CA ASN A 271 34.61 -5.51 3.92
C ASN A 271 33.36 -6.40 3.70
N LEU A 272 32.42 -6.00 2.83
CA LEU A 272 31.30 -6.87 2.43
C LEU A 272 31.61 -7.68 1.17
N SER A 273 32.31 -7.09 0.20
CA SER A 273 32.57 -7.72 -1.10
C SER A 273 33.30 -9.07 -1.06
N GLN A 274 34.09 -9.31 -0.01
CA GLN A 274 34.86 -10.56 0.19
C GLN A 274 34.08 -11.62 0.98
N ARG A 275 32.87 -11.30 1.46
CA ARG A 275 32.07 -12.22 2.28
C ARG A 275 31.46 -13.31 1.41
N LYS A 276 31.59 -14.56 1.86
CA LYS A 276 31.06 -15.73 1.13
C LYS A 276 29.56 -15.58 0.86
N GLU A 277 28.82 -15.01 1.80
CA GLU A 277 27.37 -14.80 1.70
C GLU A 277 27.00 -13.86 0.54
N VAL A 278 27.85 -12.89 0.19
CA VAL A 278 27.64 -12.02 -0.98
C VAL A 278 27.82 -12.81 -2.28
N GLY A 279 28.75 -13.77 -2.32
CA GLY A 279 28.86 -14.72 -3.42
C GLY A 279 27.61 -15.60 -3.55
N GLU A 280 27.16 -16.20 -2.44
CA GLU A 280 25.94 -17.02 -2.40
C GLU A 280 24.70 -16.22 -2.85
N TYR A 281 24.59 -14.94 -2.46
CA TYR A 281 23.52 -14.06 -2.90
C TYR A 281 23.52 -13.87 -4.42
N LYS A 282 24.68 -13.55 -5.01
CA LYS A 282 24.84 -13.34 -6.46
C LYS A 282 24.49 -14.56 -7.29
N ASP A 283 24.91 -15.74 -6.86
CA ASP A 283 24.62 -16.98 -7.57
C ASP A 283 23.10 -17.22 -7.66
N ASN A 284 22.37 -16.96 -6.55
CA ASN A 284 20.92 -17.06 -6.54
C ASN A 284 20.25 -15.92 -7.34
N LEU A 285 20.78 -14.70 -7.28
CA LEU A 285 20.31 -13.56 -8.06
C LEU A 285 20.45 -13.78 -9.57
N GLN A 286 21.56 -14.39 -10.01
CA GLN A 286 21.74 -14.74 -11.42
C GLN A 286 20.68 -15.75 -11.89
N ALA A 287 20.32 -16.73 -11.05
CA ALA A 287 19.24 -17.65 -11.35
C ALA A 287 17.88 -16.93 -11.47
N LEU A 288 17.61 -15.95 -10.60
CA LEU A 288 16.40 -15.12 -10.65
C LEU A 288 16.33 -14.25 -11.92
N LEU A 289 17.44 -13.62 -12.30
CA LEU A 289 17.53 -12.83 -13.53
C LEU A 289 17.26 -13.70 -14.77
N ASN A 290 17.79 -14.92 -14.79
CA ASN A 290 17.52 -15.86 -15.89
C ASN A 290 16.03 -16.24 -15.96
N LEU A 291 15.42 -16.59 -14.82
CA LEU A 291 13.99 -16.95 -14.76
C LEU A 291 13.07 -15.80 -15.16
N THR A 292 13.39 -14.57 -14.75
CA THR A 292 12.58 -13.38 -15.05
C THR A 292 12.77 -12.85 -16.47
N SER A 293 13.72 -13.40 -17.24
CA SER A 293 13.94 -13.06 -18.65
C SER A 293 13.16 -13.94 -19.64
N ALA A 294 12.52 -15.01 -19.17
CA ALA A 294 11.77 -15.94 -20.01
C ALA A 294 10.44 -15.31 -20.51
N THR A 295 10.10 -15.58 -21.78
CA THR A 295 8.86 -15.08 -22.41
C THR A 295 7.64 -15.94 -22.11
N ASP A 296 7.84 -17.25 -21.89
CA ASP A 296 6.80 -18.21 -21.51
C ASP A 296 7.05 -18.66 -20.08
N ILE A 297 6.03 -18.50 -19.24
CA ILE A 297 6.15 -18.64 -17.79
C ILE A 297 5.24 -19.78 -17.32
N THR A 298 5.82 -20.76 -16.63
CA THR A 298 5.08 -21.90 -16.08
C THR A 298 4.89 -21.81 -14.57
N SER A 299 4.03 -22.66 -14.03
CA SER A 299 3.87 -22.82 -12.58
C SER A 299 5.13 -23.38 -11.91
N GLU A 300 5.93 -24.16 -12.62
CA GLU A 300 7.23 -24.65 -12.14
C GLU A 300 8.24 -23.52 -12.03
N ASP A 301 8.27 -22.62 -13.02
CA ASP A 301 9.11 -21.44 -12.97
C ASP A 301 8.77 -20.56 -11.77
N LEU A 302 7.47 -20.40 -11.43
CA LEU A 302 7.06 -19.58 -10.27
C LEU A 302 7.62 -20.18 -8.99
N ASN A 303 7.52 -21.51 -8.87
CA ASN A 303 8.06 -22.23 -7.73
C ASN A 303 9.57 -22.07 -7.61
N ASN A 304 10.29 -22.16 -8.73
CA ASN A 304 11.73 -21.96 -8.78
C ASN A 304 12.10 -20.53 -8.39
N LEU A 305 11.38 -19.54 -8.89
CA LEU A 305 11.60 -18.13 -8.55
C LEU A 305 11.43 -17.91 -7.05
N ILE A 306 10.37 -18.42 -6.42
CA ILE A 306 10.17 -18.37 -4.97
C ILE A 306 11.35 -19.02 -4.21
N ILE A 307 11.83 -20.17 -4.69
CA ILE A 307 12.94 -20.91 -4.05
C ILE A 307 14.25 -20.12 -4.11
N TYR A 308 14.63 -19.64 -5.30
CA TYR A 308 15.87 -18.87 -5.45
C TYR A 308 15.82 -17.55 -4.69
N GLN A 309 14.65 -16.92 -4.64
CA GLN A 309 14.45 -15.70 -3.87
C GLN A 309 14.57 -15.92 -2.36
N ALA A 310 14.03 -17.02 -1.85
CA ALA A 310 14.21 -17.41 -0.45
C ALA A 310 15.69 -17.69 -0.13
N LYS A 311 16.43 -18.33 -1.05
CA LYS A 311 17.88 -18.57 -0.90
C LYS A 311 18.69 -17.28 -0.93
N ALA A 312 18.38 -16.36 -1.85
CA ALA A 312 19.01 -15.05 -1.95
C ALA A 312 18.83 -14.25 -0.65
N SER A 313 17.58 -14.14 -0.19
CA SER A 313 17.26 -13.48 1.10
C SER A 313 17.94 -14.19 2.28
N GLY A 314 17.99 -15.53 2.26
CA GLY A 314 18.68 -16.33 3.27
C GLY A 314 20.19 -16.08 3.35
N ALA A 315 20.85 -15.86 2.21
CA ALA A 315 22.26 -15.48 2.17
C ALA A 315 22.49 -14.11 2.82
N LEU A 316 21.66 -13.12 2.48
CA LEU A 316 21.73 -11.78 3.10
C LEU A 316 21.43 -11.81 4.60
N LYS A 317 20.47 -12.63 5.06
CA LYS A 317 20.22 -12.82 6.50
C LYS A 317 21.47 -13.32 7.23
N LYS A 318 22.19 -14.31 6.66
CA LYS A 318 23.44 -14.81 7.25
C LYS A 318 24.53 -13.75 7.27
N LEU A 319 24.62 -12.92 6.22
CA LEU A 319 25.55 -11.80 6.16
C LEU A 319 25.33 -10.80 7.31
N LEU A 320 24.05 -10.48 7.57
CA LEU A 320 23.63 -9.47 8.54
C LEU A 320 23.65 -9.97 10.00
N ALA A 321 23.42 -11.26 10.23
CA ALA A 321 23.22 -11.83 11.56
C ALA A 321 24.33 -11.47 12.58
N PRO A 322 25.64 -11.49 12.26
CA PRO A 322 26.69 -11.13 13.22
C PRO A 322 26.59 -9.67 13.68
N ARG A 323 26.37 -8.73 12.75
CA ARG A 323 26.28 -7.30 13.06
C ARG A 323 25.01 -6.98 13.86
N VAL A 324 23.91 -7.64 13.53
CA VAL A 324 22.66 -7.53 14.30
C VAL A 324 22.84 -8.06 15.74
N ALA A 325 23.55 -9.18 15.90
CA ALA A 325 23.84 -9.74 17.23
C ALA A 325 24.76 -8.83 18.06
N GLU A 326 25.77 -8.22 17.42
CA GLU A 326 26.66 -7.25 18.05
C GLU A 326 25.90 -6.03 18.58
N ILE A 327 25.10 -5.37 17.73
CA ILE A 327 24.29 -4.21 18.12
C ILE A 327 23.32 -4.58 19.24
N ARG A 328 22.72 -5.76 19.18
CA ARG A 328 21.83 -6.24 20.24
C ARG A 328 22.56 -6.40 21.56
N ALA A 329 23.78 -6.96 21.54
CA ALA A 329 24.60 -7.11 22.74
C ALA A 329 25.09 -5.75 23.29
N GLU A 330 25.41 -4.79 22.42
CA GLU A 330 25.74 -3.41 22.81
C GLU A 330 24.56 -2.78 23.58
N VAL A 331 23.36 -2.83 23.01
CA VAL A 331 22.14 -2.30 23.64
C VAL A 331 21.82 -3.04 24.95
N GLU A 332 21.91 -4.37 24.98
CA GLU A 332 21.68 -5.15 26.21
C GLU A 332 22.73 -4.81 27.29
N GLY A 333 24.00 -4.62 26.92
CA GLY A 333 25.07 -4.20 27.83
C GLY A 333 24.85 -2.81 28.42
N GLU A 334 24.49 -1.83 27.60
CA GLU A 334 24.13 -0.47 28.07
C GLU A 334 22.94 -0.50 29.03
N LEU A 335 21.96 -1.34 28.73
CA LEU A 335 20.81 -1.56 29.61
C LEU A 335 21.21 -2.22 30.92
N GLU A 336 22.23 -3.08 30.99
CA GLU A 336 22.70 -3.68 32.26
C GLU A 336 23.56 -2.72 33.09
N GLU A 337 24.42 -1.93 32.44
CA GLU A 337 25.36 -1.03 33.14
C GLU A 337 24.67 0.20 33.76
N PHE A 338 23.49 0.58 33.28
CA PHE A 338 22.76 1.72 33.83
C PHE A 338 22.28 1.48 35.27
N LYS A 339 22.90 2.21 36.21
CA LYS A 339 22.61 2.16 37.66
C LYS A 339 21.63 3.23 38.16
N GLY A 340 21.13 4.10 37.27
CA GLY A 340 20.19 5.17 37.62
C GLY A 340 18.74 4.70 37.75
N GLU A 341 17.83 5.64 37.96
CA GLU A 341 16.39 5.35 38.07
C GLU A 341 15.82 4.95 36.70
N ARG A 342 15.13 3.80 36.66
CA ARG A 342 14.42 3.31 35.46
C ARG A 342 12.95 3.62 35.64
N LEU A 343 12.41 4.42 34.74
CA LEU A 343 11.05 4.92 34.82
C LEU A 343 10.34 4.66 33.50
N SER A 344 9.04 4.41 33.56
CA SER A 344 8.15 4.56 32.42
C SER A 344 7.62 6.00 32.35
N MET A 345 7.03 6.36 31.20
CA MET A 345 6.32 7.63 31.06
C MET A 345 5.22 7.83 32.11
N ASP A 346 4.59 6.75 32.59
CA ASP A 346 3.55 6.83 33.61
C ASP A 346 4.12 6.96 35.03
N GLU A 347 5.29 6.37 35.30
CA GLU A 347 5.98 6.55 36.59
C GLU A 347 6.51 7.98 36.73
N ILE A 348 7.00 8.60 35.65
CA ILE A 348 7.36 10.03 35.64
C ILE A 348 6.18 10.90 36.08
N LYS A 349 4.95 10.59 35.62
CA LYS A 349 3.74 11.36 35.95
C LYS A 349 3.46 11.44 37.42
N ILE A 350 3.84 10.43 38.18
CA ILE A 350 3.58 10.34 39.62
C ILE A 350 4.84 10.46 40.46
N TRP A 351 5.99 10.79 39.85
CA TRP A 351 7.29 10.88 40.51
C TRP A 351 7.34 12.05 41.52
N PRO A 352 7.46 11.78 42.83
CA PRO A 352 7.33 12.79 43.86
C PRO A 352 8.68 13.37 44.32
N LYS A 353 9.80 12.76 43.92
CA LYS A 353 11.15 13.15 44.35
C LYS A 353 11.74 14.18 43.39
N GLU A 354 12.87 14.77 43.78
CA GLU A 354 13.68 15.51 42.82
C GLU A 354 14.12 14.56 41.69
N PHE A 355 14.11 15.08 40.48
CA PHE A 355 14.50 14.36 39.28
C PHE A 355 16.03 14.17 39.26
N PRO A 356 16.55 12.93 39.13
CA PRO A 356 17.99 12.65 39.20
C PRO A 356 18.72 13.11 37.92
N GLU A 357 20.03 13.30 37.98
CA GLU A 357 20.82 13.78 36.80
C GLU A 357 20.70 12.88 35.58
N GLU A 358 20.45 11.58 35.77
CA GLU A 358 20.22 10.62 34.69
C GLU A 358 19.05 9.70 35.02
N ILE A 359 18.21 9.45 34.01
CA ILE A 359 17.09 8.51 34.06
C ILE A 359 17.12 7.62 32.82
N MET A 360 16.53 6.44 32.92
CA MET A 360 16.24 5.60 31.76
C MET A 360 14.74 5.50 31.59
N VAL A 361 14.23 5.96 30.45
CA VAL A 361 12.81 5.98 30.13
C VAL A 361 12.54 5.07 28.95
N ASP A 362 11.74 4.02 29.17
CA ASP A 362 11.38 3.05 28.14
C ASP A 362 12.60 2.52 27.34
N ASN A 363 13.67 2.15 28.07
CA ASN A 363 14.97 1.69 27.55
C ASN A 363 15.83 2.74 26.83
N VAL A 364 15.46 4.01 26.89
CA VAL A 364 16.28 5.12 26.37
C VAL A 364 16.90 5.87 27.53
N ARG A 365 18.22 6.05 27.51
CA ARG A 365 18.95 6.80 28.55
C ARG A 365 18.85 8.29 28.29
N TYR A 366 18.52 9.03 29.33
CA TYR A 366 18.38 10.48 29.31
C TYR A 366 19.24 11.12 30.40
N LYS A 367 19.83 12.27 30.08
CA LYS A 367 20.58 13.11 31.01
C LYS A 367 19.91 14.47 31.17
N LEU A 368 19.78 14.94 32.41
CA LEU A 368 19.27 16.27 32.72
C LEU A 368 20.26 17.32 32.19
N VAL A 369 19.77 18.19 31.31
CA VAL A 369 20.59 19.22 30.65
C VAL A 369 20.20 20.62 31.09
N ASP A 370 18.94 20.82 31.50
CA ASP A 370 18.45 22.14 31.88
C ASP A 370 17.22 22.06 32.81
N LYS A 371 16.93 23.14 33.54
CA LYS A 371 15.78 23.24 34.45
C LYS A 371 15.30 24.69 34.58
N ILE A 372 13.97 24.89 34.50
CA ILE A 372 13.31 26.16 34.81
C ILE A 372 12.48 26.01 36.07
N ASP A 373 12.75 26.86 37.07
CA ASP A 373 11.92 27.01 38.27
C ASP A 373 11.00 28.24 38.10
N ILE A 374 9.68 28.01 38.02
CA ILE A 374 8.71 29.07 37.71
C ILE A 374 8.47 29.92 38.96
N LEU A 375 8.45 31.24 38.79
CA LEU A 375 8.49 32.24 39.88
C LEU A 375 9.84 32.34 40.64
N ASP A 376 10.92 31.77 40.11
CA ASP A 376 12.28 32.17 40.48
C ASP A 376 12.81 33.20 39.48
N ASP A 377 13.05 34.44 39.94
CA ASP A 377 13.42 35.55 39.06
C ASP A 377 14.75 35.33 38.32
N ALA A 378 15.69 34.62 38.94
CA ALA A 378 16.97 34.32 38.31
C ALA A 378 16.79 33.27 37.21
N SER A 379 16.08 32.19 37.50
CA SER A 379 15.77 31.12 36.55
C SER A 379 14.92 31.64 35.38
N GLU A 380 13.83 32.37 35.62
CA GLU A 380 12.99 32.91 34.55
C GLU A 380 13.75 33.88 33.64
N LYS A 381 14.60 34.75 34.22
CA LYS A 381 15.41 35.70 33.45
C LYS A 381 16.48 34.98 32.62
N GLU A 382 17.13 33.98 33.21
CA GLU A 382 18.15 33.18 32.51
C GLU A 382 17.57 32.50 31.27
N HIS A 383 16.33 32.01 31.32
CA HIS A 383 15.67 31.30 30.23
C HIS A 383 14.79 32.19 29.36
N GLU A 384 14.87 33.51 29.52
CA GLU A 384 14.02 34.49 28.81
C GLU A 384 12.52 34.13 28.87
N PHE A 385 12.07 33.59 30.01
CA PHE A 385 10.70 33.15 30.19
C PHE A 385 9.74 34.35 30.09
N LYS A 386 8.73 34.23 29.23
CA LYS A 386 7.69 35.26 29.04
C LYS A 386 6.36 34.66 28.65
N LEU A 387 5.30 35.39 28.99
CA LEU A 387 3.95 35.13 28.51
C LEU A 387 3.57 36.17 27.45
N GLY A 388 2.82 35.77 26.42
CA GLY A 388 2.39 36.65 25.35
C GLY A 388 0.99 36.35 24.87
N GLY A 389 0.20 37.39 24.60
CA GLY A 389 -1.19 37.25 24.13
C GLY A 389 -2.12 36.56 25.12
N VAL A 390 -1.75 36.53 26.41
CA VAL A 390 -2.55 35.90 27.46
C VAL A 390 -3.70 36.83 27.86
N LYS A 391 -4.87 36.25 28.10
CA LYS A 391 -6.05 36.98 28.57
C LYS A 391 -5.91 37.37 30.05
N GLU A 392 -5.40 36.43 30.83
CA GLU A 392 -5.20 36.58 32.28
C GLU A 392 -4.00 35.73 32.71
N GLU A 393 -3.26 36.21 33.72
CA GLU A 393 -2.16 35.50 34.37
C GLU A 393 -2.40 35.49 35.89
N LEU A 394 -2.20 34.34 36.53
CA LEU A 394 -2.19 34.21 37.98
C LEU A 394 -0.87 33.60 38.47
N ARG A 395 -0.37 34.15 39.59
CA ARG A 395 0.77 33.62 40.33
C ARG A 395 0.28 32.94 41.59
N GLN A 396 0.68 31.70 41.82
CA GLN A 396 0.14 30.91 42.92
C GLN A 396 1.23 30.12 43.61
N LYS A 397 1.09 29.97 44.93
CA LYS A 397 1.81 28.97 45.73
C LYS A 397 0.82 27.89 46.11
N GLN A 398 1.07 26.66 45.67
CA GLN A 398 0.20 25.52 45.91
C GLN A 398 0.87 24.51 46.83
N ASN A 399 0.05 23.68 47.47
CA ASN A 399 0.51 22.64 48.36
C ASN A 399 -0.41 21.42 48.24
N PHE A 400 -0.04 20.50 47.35
CA PHE A 400 -0.82 19.34 46.98
C PHE A 400 -0.07 18.02 47.21
N PHE A 401 -0.77 16.92 46.93
CA PHE A 401 -0.26 15.57 47.08
C PHE A 401 -0.03 14.91 45.71
N PHE A 402 1.04 14.12 45.62
CA PHE A 402 1.19 13.06 44.63
C PHE A 402 0.36 11.82 45.04
N PRO A 403 0.09 10.87 44.12
CA PRO A 403 -0.72 9.68 44.40
C PRO A 403 -0.18 8.75 45.49
N ASP A 404 1.13 8.78 45.73
CA ASP A 404 1.80 8.06 46.81
C ASP A 404 1.57 8.68 48.20
N GLY A 405 0.90 9.83 48.26
CA GLY A 405 0.65 10.58 49.48
C GLY A 405 1.76 11.58 49.84
N THR A 406 2.82 11.69 49.03
CA THR A 406 3.86 12.70 49.23
C THR A 406 3.30 14.09 49.00
N ARG A 407 3.53 14.99 49.96
CA ARG A 407 3.04 16.36 49.94
C ARG A 407 4.15 17.33 49.59
N ILE A 408 3.93 18.14 48.56
CA ILE A 408 4.92 19.13 48.08
C ILE A 408 4.27 20.51 47.99
N SER A 409 4.98 21.53 48.47
CA SER A 409 4.63 22.93 48.22
C SER A 409 5.47 23.48 47.08
N ASP A 410 4.82 24.09 46.10
CA ASP A 410 5.48 24.63 44.92
C ASP A 410 4.86 25.96 44.48
N ARG A 411 5.56 26.72 43.64
CA ARG A 411 5.13 28.03 43.13
C ARG A 411 5.06 27.97 41.60
N GLY A 412 4.09 28.65 41.01
CA GLY A 412 3.89 28.58 39.58
C GLY A 412 3.04 29.69 39.01
N ARG A 413 2.96 29.72 37.68
CA ARG A 413 2.12 30.63 36.88
C ARG A 413 1.04 29.84 36.17
N LEU A 414 -0.11 30.49 36.03
CA LEU A 414 -1.24 30.01 35.24
C LEU A 414 -1.60 31.10 34.25
N HIS A 415 -1.93 30.73 33.02
CA HIS A 415 -2.48 31.68 32.06
C HIS A 415 -3.61 31.08 31.22
N TRP A 416 -4.50 31.95 30.75
CA TRP A 416 -5.55 31.60 29.80
C TRP A 416 -5.25 32.22 28.44
N GLU A 417 -5.44 31.43 27.38
CA GLU A 417 -5.13 31.82 26.01
C GLU A 417 -3.65 32.22 25.85
N GLY A 418 -3.26 32.64 24.64
CA GLY A 418 -1.90 33.07 24.36
C GLY A 418 -0.86 31.95 24.45
N PHE A 419 0.35 32.30 24.87
CA PHE A 419 1.47 31.37 24.93
C PHE A 419 2.45 31.66 26.06
N ALA A 420 3.16 30.63 26.49
CA ALA A 420 4.41 30.73 27.24
C ALA A 420 5.58 30.52 26.29
N GLN A 421 6.66 31.28 26.45
CA GLN A 421 7.88 31.16 25.66
C GLN A 421 9.09 31.16 26.58
N PHE A 422 10.03 30.26 26.34
CA PHE A 422 11.28 30.13 27.09
C PHE A 422 12.35 29.46 26.25
N LYS A 423 13.61 29.60 26.67
CA LYS A 423 14.75 28.92 26.05
C LYS A 423 15.10 27.66 26.82
N ILE A 424 15.49 26.62 26.08
CA ILE A 424 16.15 25.43 26.64
C ILE A 424 17.62 25.50 26.23
N LYS A 425 18.52 25.29 27.17
CA LYS A 425 19.97 25.41 27.01
C LYS A 425 20.68 24.07 27.17
N ASN A 426 22.01 24.10 26.95
CA ASN A 426 22.93 22.97 27.09
C ASN A 426 22.54 21.73 26.27
N LEU A 427 21.87 21.96 25.14
CA LEU A 427 21.45 20.90 24.24
C LEU A 427 22.60 20.49 23.32
N LYS A 428 22.58 19.24 22.86
CA LYS A 428 23.31 18.78 21.70
C LYS A 428 22.36 18.69 20.50
N PRO A 429 22.75 19.20 19.31
CA PRO A 429 21.91 19.06 18.12
C PRO A 429 21.56 17.60 17.80
N GLU A 430 20.41 17.40 17.16
CA GLU A 430 19.91 16.12 16.63
C GLU A 430 19.50 15.07 17.67
N LEU A 431 19.59 15.38 18.97
CA LEU A 431 19.17 14.48 20.05
C LEU A 431 17.78 14.83 20.60
N ASP A 432 16.96 13.81 20.85
CA ASP A 432 15.61 13.96 21.41
C ASP A 432 15.65 14.60 22.80
N VAL A 433 14.69 15.50 23.06
CA VAL A 433 14.55 16.21 24.34
C VAL A 433 13.24 15.81 25.02
N LEU A 434 13.34 15.15 26.17
CA LEU A 434 12.23 14.87 27.08
C LEU A 434 11.99 16.09 27.98
N VAL A 435 10.88 16.76 27.74
CA VAL A 435 10.38 17.88 28.55
C VAL A 435 9.45 17.33 29.61
N ILE A 436 9.74 17.61 30.88
CA ILE A 436 8.88 17.26 32.00
C ILE A 436 8.37 18.54 32.63
N ARG A 437 7.05 18.70 32.73
CA ARG A 437 6.41 19.86 33.34
C ARG A 437 5.56 19.46 34.54
N ARG A 438 5.81 20.07 35.70
CA ARG A 438 4.90 19.91 36.85
C ARG A 438 3.65 20.77 36.69
N ILE A 439 2.49 20.12 36.87
CA ILE A 439 1.17 20.73 36.73
C ILE A 439 0.27 20.43 37.93
N ASP A 440 -0.74 21.27 38.10
CA ASP A 440 -1.94 21.01 38.89
C ASP A 440 -2.98 20.29 38.02
N TYR A 441 -3.22 19.02 38.35
CA TYR A 441 -4.04 18.09 37.57
C TYR A 441 -5.51 18.02 38.01
N ALA A 442 -6.02 19.04 38.72
CA ALA A 442 -7.41 19.08 39.16
C ALA A 442 -8.43 19.07 38.01
N TYR A 443 -8.05 19.64 36.86
CA TYR A 443 -8.85 19.74 35.64
C TYR A 443 -7.94 19.46 34.44
N GLY A 444 -8.13 18.33 33.75
CA GLY A 444 -7.44 18.11 32.47
C GLY A 444 -8.27 18.56 31.27
N GLY A 445 -7.97 17.96 30.12
CA GLY A 445 -8.44 18.43 28.82
C GLY A 445 -7.63 19.62 28.31
N LEU A 446 -6.42 19.82 28.84
CA LEU A 446 -5.52 20.90 28.42
C LEU A 446 -4.79 20.46 27.15
N LYS A 447 -4.82 21.30 26.11
CA LYS A 447 -4.07 21.09 24.87
C LYS A 447 -3.21 22.31 24.56
N THR A 448 -1.92 22.09 24.35
CA THR A 448 -0.99 23.14 23.92
C THR A 448 -0.23 22.71 22.68
N GLU A 449 -0.10 23.60 21.71
CA GLU A 449 0.81 23.42 20.58
C GLU A 449 2.22 23.79 21.00
N ILE A 450 3.20 22.99 20.56
CA ILE A 450 4.61 23.22 20.83
C ILE A 450 5.30 23.62 19.53
N GLU A 451 5.93 24.79 19.55
CA GLU A 451 6.84 25.25 18.51
C GLU A 451 8.27 25.32 19.05
N VAL A 452 9.25 24.96 18.22
CA VAL A 452 10.69 25.08 18.50
C VAL A 452 11.30 25.92 17.40
N ASP A 453 11.93 27.04 17.76
CA ASP A 453 12.51 28.02 16.82
C ASP A 453 11.52 28.48 15.73
N GLY A 454 10.22 28.50 16.05
CA GLY A 454 9.12 28.88 15.15
C GLY A 454 8.59 27.75 14.25
N GLU A 455 9.15 26.55 14.35
CA GLU A 455 8.66 25.36 13.65
C GLU A 455 7.71 24.56 14.56
N LYS A 456 6.52 24.21 14.06
CA LYS A 456 5.53 23.42 14.80
C LYS A 456 5.98 21.97 14.95
N VAL A 457 6.15 21.52 16.19
CA VAL A 457 6.64 20.18 16.54
C VAL A 457 5.50 19.21 16.83
N GLY A 458 4.43 19.67 17.47
CA GLY A 458 3.30 18.83 17.79
C GLY A 458 2.36 19.43 18.83
N VAL A 459 1.44 18.61 19.32
CA VAL A 459 0.47 18.98 20.36
C VAL A 459 0.75 18.19 21.62
N TRP A 460 0.89 18.90 22.73
CA TRP A 460 0.97 18.34 24.07
C TRP A 460 -0.43 18.33 24.69
N GLU A 461 -1.04 17.15 24.72
CA GLU A 461 -2.37 16.91 25.25
C GLU A 461 -2.33 16.24 26.61
N ILE A 462 -3.09 16.79 27.56
CA ILE A 462 -3.21 16.29 28.93
C ILE A 462 -4.66 15.90 29.16
N THR A 463 -4.92 14.59 29.19
CA THR A 463 -6.25 14.01 29.42
C THR A 463 -6.43 13.62 30.89
N GLY A 464 -7.68 13.43 31.32
CA GLY A 464 -8.04 12.99 32.69
C GLY A 464 -7.97 14.09 33.76
N ASN A 465 -8.20 13.74 35.02
CA ASN A 465 -8.11 14.67 36.14
C ASN A 465 -8.01 13.94 37.49
N ASP A 466 -7.47 14.61 38.51
CA ASP A 466 -7.46 14.12 39.89
C ASP A 466 -7.60 15.29 40.87
N ARG A 467 -8.75 15.35 41.56
CA ARG A 467 -9.03 16.42 42.54
C ARG A 467 -8.43 16.15 43.92
N LYS A 468 -7.97 14.92 44.19
CA LYS A 468 -7.40 14.52 45.47
C LYS A 468 -5.87 14.60 45.44
N TYR A 469 -5.25 13.94 44.46
CA TYR A 469 -3.81 13.93 44.27
C TYR A 469 -3.48 14.77 43.04
N ARG A 470 -3.34 16.08 43.24
CA ARG A 470 -3.31 17.06 42.15
C ARG A 470 -1.92 17.21 41.52
N TRP A 471 -0.83 16.84 42.18
CA TRP A 471 0.48 16.96 41.55
C TRP A 471 0.68 15.89 40.49
N ARG A 472 1.10 16.31 39.29
CA ARG A 472 1.58 15.43 38.21
C ARG A 472 2.75 16.08 37.49
N ASN A 473 3.68 15.27 37.01
CA ASN A 473 4.72 15.71 36.08
C ASN A 473 4.34 15.22 34.67
N MET A 474 3.93 16.10 33.78
CA MET A 474 3.60 15.70 32.41
C MET A 474 4.90 15.57 31.62
N PRO A 475 5.21 14.41 31.01
CA PRO A 475 6.31 14.29 30.05
C PRO A 475 5.84 14.60 28.61
N TYR A 476 6.76 15.06 27.78
CA TYR A 476 6.60 15.27 26.33
C TYR A 476 7.95 15.17 25.62
N ILE A 477 8.03 14.47 24.48
CA ILE A 477 9.26 14.35 23.71
C ILE A 477 9.23 15.32 22.52
N ILE A 478 10.25 16.16 22.43
CA ILE A 478 10.60 16.92 21.23
C ILE A 478 11.62 16.09 20.45
N ASN A 479 11.29 15.72 19.21
CA ASN A 479 12.19 14.95 18.37
C ASN A 479 13.45 15.75 17.98
N GLY A 480 14.61 15.08 17.99
CA GLY A 480 15.93 15.66 17.78
C GLY A 480 16.09 16.38 16.45
N LYS A 481 15.31 16.03 15.42
CA LYS A 481 15.29 16.75 14.13
C LYS A 481 14.94 18.24 14.26
N PHE A 482 14.24 18.62 15.33
CA PHE A 482 13.88 20.01 15.63
C PHE A 482 14.92 20.72 16.50
N ILE A 483 15.85 19.99 17.12
CA ILE A 483 16.92 20.51 17.96
C ILE A 483 18.15 20.75 17.09
N LYS A 484 18.27 21.95 16.53
CA LYS A 484 19.33 22.31 15.56
C LYS A 484 20.51 23.04 16.20
N LYS A 485 20.41 23.42 17.48
CA LYS A 485 21.36 24.29 18.20
C LYS A 485 21.48 23.86 19.65
N GLU A 486 22.51 24.37 20.32
CA GLU A 486 22.72 24.14 21.76
C GLU A 486 21.75 24.91 22.66
N GLU A 487 21.09 25.93 22.10
CA GLU A 487 20.01 26.68 22.72
C GLU A 487 18.87 26.83 21.70
N VAL A 488 17.65 26.48 22.10
CA VAL A 488 16.45 26.60 21.26
C VAL A 488 15.37 27.38 21.98
N ASN A 489 14.59 28.15 21.23
CA ASN A 489 13.46 28.89 21.76
C ASN A 489 12.17 28.07 21.61
N VAL A 490 11.58 27.66 22.73
CA VAL A 490 10.34 26.90 22.77
C VAL A 490 9.16 27.81 23.05
N LYS A 491 8.08 27.62 22.30
CA LYS A 491 6.81 28.33 22.49
C LYS A 491 5.68 27.32 22.71
N GLN A 492 5.03 27.42 23.85
CA GLN A 492 3.87 26.63 24.23
C GLN A 492 2.60 27.46 24.07
N ILE A 493 1.82 27.18 23.04
CA ILE A 493 0.64 27.95 22.66
C ILE A 493 -0.61 27.24 23.17
N ALA A 494 -1.47 27.95 23.91
CA ALA A 494 -2.74 27.41 24.38
C ALA A 494 -3.73 27.24 23.20
N ILE A 495 -4.21 26.01 22.99
CA ILE A 495 -5.25 25.73 21.97
C ILE A 495 -6.64 25.81 22.62
N SER A 496 -6.77 25.33 23.85
CA SER A 496 -8.04 25.31 24.60
C SER A 496 -8.23 26.61 25.38
N ALA A 497 -8.96 27.58 24.82
CA ALA A 497 -9.21 28.88 25.45
C ALA A 497 -9.91 28.82 26.83
N GLU A 498 -10.64 27.73 27.11
CA GLU A 498 -11.40 27.57 28.37
C GLU A 498 -10.58 26.96 29.52
N ARG A 499 -9.33 26.55 29.29
CA ARG A 499 -8.47 25.92 30.31
C ARG A 499 -7.20 26.70 30.52
N ASP A 500 -6.80 26.83 31.78
CA ASP A 500 -5.51 27.41 32.14
C ASP A 500 -4.36 26.48 31.75
N VAL A 501 -3.29 27.08 31.24
CA VAL A 501 -1.98 26.44 31.17
C VAL A 501 -1.27 26.74 32.49
N ASN A 502 -1.17 25.75 33.38
CA ASN A 502 -0.46 25.89 34.65
C ASN A 502 0.95 25.26 34.60
N MET A 503 1.92 25.95 35.20
CA MET A 503 3.34 25.64 35.11
C MET A 503 4.02 25.95 36.45
N PHE A 504 4.62 24.92 37.08
CA PHE A 504 5.32 25.07 38.36
C PHE A 504 6.83 24.84 38.23
N GLY A 505 7.23 23.89 37.40
CA GLY A 505 8.64 23.66 37.07
C GLY A 505 8.78 22.87 35.79
N TYR A 506 9.91 23.06 35.12
CA TYR A 506 10.32 22.29 33.95
C TYR A 506 11.67 21.62 34.18
N TRP A 507 11.77 20.37 33.77
CA TRP A 507 13.04 19.64 33.66
C TRP A 507 13.22 19.21 32.22
N PHE A 508 14.42 19.41 31.69
CA PHE A 508 14.76 19.09 30.31
C PHE A 508 15.84 18.02 30.32
N TYR A 509 15.49 16.88 29.76
CA TYR A 509 16.35 15.72 29.62
C TYR A 509 16.67 15.51 28.15
N GLN A 510 17.90 15.13 27.83
CA GLN A 510 18.31 14.81 26.46
C GLN A 510 18.84 13.38 26.38
N THR A 511 18.57 12.69 25.27
CA THR A 511 19.09 11.34 25.05
C THR A 511 20.62 11.33 25.11
N VAL A 512 21.18 10.30 25.74
CA VAL A 512 22.63 10.07 25.76
C VAL A 512 22.98 9.23 24.53
N VAL A 513 24.02 9.64 23.79
CA VAL A 513 24.59 8.89 22.65
C VAL A 513 25.49 7.79 23.16
#